data_AF-A0A4R0MTR9-F1
#
_entry.id   AF-A0A4R0MTR9-F1
#
_cell.length_a   1.000
_cell.length_b   1.000
_cell.length_c   1.000
_cell.angle_alpha   90.00
_cell.angle_beta   90.00
_cell.angle_gamma   90.00
#
_symmetry.space_group_name_H-M   'P 1'
#
loop_
_entity.id
_entity.type
_entity.pdbx_description
1 polymer ?
#
loop_
_entity_poly.entity_id
_entity_poly.type
_entity_poly.pdbx_seq_one_letter_code
_entity_poly.pdbx_strand_id
1 'polypeptide(L)'
;MMKNYLFFLLLLLVACHNSTSISEPKKTEEDTLSDNKTNISPVVKEQDCNLDSVRQKILKDNLKSNHSDTIVYDFSLEGDYSAEGNEGKAFYIDNQIKKISITFYGESGKSIYTYIFENDKIMVEEKRHEYDVPLSGNIKSTQVVSYQIDYNGKIISNSGKGIDLDTYFILKKSIPFTLK
;
A
#
# COMPACT_ATOMS: atom_id res chain seq x y z
N MET A 1 12.99 45.95 -7.09
CA MET A 1 14.23 45.15 -7.00
C MET A 1 13.93 43.75 -7.50
N MET A 2 14.13 43.50 -8.80
CA MET A 2 13.97 42.19 -9.42
C MET A 2 15.10 42.03 -10.44
N LYS A 3 16.17 41.36 -10.01
CA LYS A 3 17.28 40.88 -10.85
C LYS A 3 18.06 39.96 -9.93
N ASN A 4 17.79 38.65 -10.02
CA ASN A 4 18.67 37.56 -9.57
C ASN A 4 18.07 36.16 -9.85
N TYR A 5 16.83 36.05 -10.34
CA TYR A 5 16.25 34.76 -10.74
C TYR A 5 16.86 34.12 -12.00
N LEU A 6 17.65 34.87 -12.78
CA LEU A 6 18.26 34.36 -14.02
C LEU A 6 19.44 33.40 -13.76
N PHE A 7 20.05 33.44 -12.56
CA PHE A 7 21.23 32.62 -12.25
C PHE A 7 20.86 31.20 -11.81
N PHE A 8 19.66 31.00 -11.23
CA PHE A 8 19.19 29.68 -10.80
C PHE A 8 18.67 28.79 -11.95
N LEU A 9 18.27 29.38 -13.08
CA LEU A 9 17.76 28.61 -14.23
C LEU A 9 18.88 27.89 -15.01
N LEU A 10 20.14 28.34 -14.90
CA LEU A 10 21.26 27.76 -15.64
C LEU A 10 21.83 26.47 -15.01
N LEU A 11 21.59 26.25 -13.71
CA LEU A 11 22.09 25.07 -12.98
C LEU A 11 21.24 23.81 -13.18
N LEU A 12 20.01 23.93 -13.69
CA LEU A 12 19.10 22.80 -13.93
C LEU A 12 19.34 22.09 -15.28
N LEU A 13 20.18 22.62 -16.17
CA LEU A 13 20.40 22.06 -17.52
C LEU A 13 21.60 21.11 -17.63
N VAL A 14 22.32 20.82 -16.54
CA VAL A 14 23.54 19.97 -16.56
C VAL A 14 23.30 18.54 -16.04
N ALA A 15 22.10 18.20 -15.55
CA ALA A 15 21.80 16.87 -15.00
C ALA A 15 21.24 15.86 -16.03
N CYS A 16 21.04 16.25 -17.29
CA CYS A 16 20.53 15.37 -18.35
C CYS A 16 21.60 15.13 -19.43
N HIS A 17 22.71 14.50 -19.06
CA HIS A 17 23.59 13.86 -20.04
C HIS A 17 24.25 12.61 -19.43
N ASN A 18 23.54 11.48 -19.50
CA ASN A 18 24.18 10.17 -19.39
C ASN A 18 23.46 9.20 -20.33
N SER A 19 23.75 9.33 -21.63
CA SER A 19 23.40 8.34 -22.65
C SER A 19 24.61 7.43 -22.85
N THR A 20 24.63 6.28 -22.20
CA THR A 20 25.57 5.20 -22.55
C THR A 20 24.78 4.06 -23.21
N SER A 21 25.12 3.91 -24.47
CA SER A 21 24.76 2.95 -25.52
C SER A 21 24.29 1.55 -25.13
N ILE A 22 23.23 1.14 -25.83
CA ILE A 22 22.82 -0.23 -26.15
C ILE A 22 23.90 -0.91 -27.01
N SER A 23 24.26 -2.15 -26.67
CA SER A 23 24.89 -3.10 -27.59
C SER A 23 24.17 -4.43 -27.51
N GLU A 24 23.63 -4.88 -28.64
CA GLU A 24 22.95 -6.16 -28.85
C GLU A 24 23.92 -7.21 -29.46
N PRO A 25 23.51 -8.49 -29.66
CA PRO A 25 24.18 -9.66 -29.10
C PRO A 25 25.13 -10.39 -30.07
N LYS A 26 26.02 -11.23 -29.52
CA LYS A 26 26.79 -12.22 -30.29
C LYS A 26 26.37 -13.64 -29.89
N LYS A 27 25.78 -14.37 -30.84
CA LYS A 27 25.67 -15.83 -30.84
C LYS A 27 27.04 -16.46 -31.10
N THR A 28 27.33 -17.60 -30.47
CA THR A 28 27.89 -18.82 -31.07
C THR A 28 27.66 -20.00 -30.10
N GLU A 29 27.14 -21.10 -30.66
CA GLU A 29 26.88 -22.41 -30.03
C GLU A 29 28.13 -23.31 -29.96
N GLU A 30 27.92 -24.49 -29.38
CA GLU A 30 28.72 -25.72 -29.31
C GLU A 30 29.43 -25.96 -27.96
N ASP A 31 28.90 -26.76 -27.03
CA ASP A 31 28.53 -28.20 -27.02
C ASP A 31 29.65 -29.06 -26.42
N THR A 32 29.43 -29.60 -25.23
CA THR A 32 29.70 -31.02 -24.90
C THR A 32 29.25 -31.41 -23.49
N LEU A 33 28.51 -32.50 -23.49
CA LEU A 33 28.00 -33.38 -22.44
C LEU A 33 29.02 -33.74 -21.33
N SER A 34 28.57 -33.81 -20.06
CA SER A 34 28.87 -34.95 -19.18
C SER A 34 27.99 -34.95 -17.93
N ASP A 35 27.32 -36.08 -17.73
CA ASP A 35 26.49 -36.44 -16.60
C ASP A 35 27.17 -36.28 -15.23
N ASN A 36 26.41 -35.83 -14.23
CA ASN A 36 26.32 -36.59 -12.99
C ASN A 36 25.05 -36.27 -12.19
N LYS A 37 24.38 -37.37 -11.86
CA LYS A 37 23.10 -37.51 -11.18
C LYS A 37 23.32 -37.45 -9.67
N THR A 38 22.82 -36.40 -9.01
CA THR A 38 22.57 -36.46 -7.57
C THR A 38 21.24 -35.82 -7.24
N ASN A 39 20.30 -36.67 -6.81
CA ASN A 39 19.01 -36.30 -6.25
C ASN A 39 19.19 -35.38 -5.04
N ILE A 40 18.73 -34.13 -5.13
CA ILE A 40 18.21 -33.38 -3.97
C ILE A 40 17.03 -32.52 -4.46
N SER A 41 15.83 -32.90 -4.04
CA SER A 41 14.63 -32.05 -4.02
C SER A 41 14.14 -32.01 -2.58
N PRO A 42 13.49 -30.94 -2.08
CA PRO A 42 13.15 -29.68 -2.73
C PRO A 42 13.77 -28.50 -1.96
N VAL A 43 14.69 -27.75 -2.57
CA VAL A 43 14.89 -26.37 -2.12
C VAL A 43 13.79 -25.58 -2.81
N VAL A 44 12.60 -25.58 -2.21
CA VAL A 44 11.74 -24.40 -2.27
C VAL A 44 12.63 -23.31 -1.69
N LYS A 45 13.34 -22.59 -2.57
CA LYS A 45 13.79 -21.25 -2.26
C LYS A 45 12.48 -20.50 -2.10
N GLU A 46 11.94 -20.53 -0.89
CA GLU A 46 10.97 -19.54 -0.47
C GLU A 46 11.64 -18.22 -0.77
N GLN A 47 11.16 -17.64 -1.85
CA GLN A 47 11.32 -16.25 -2.18
C GLN A 47 11.00 -15.52 -0.89
N ASP A 48 12.05 -15.07 -0.21
CA ASP A 48 11.98 -14.24 0.98
C ASP A 48 11.29 -12.95 0.54
N CYS A 49 9.97 -13.02 0.56
CA CYS A 49 9.07 -11.98 0.16
C CYS A 49 9.34 -10.88 1.18
N ASN A 50 9.84 -9.75 0.69
CA ASN A 50 10.01 -8.53 1.46
C ASN A 50 8.61 -8.03 1.87
N LEU A 51 8.00 -8.76 2.83
CA LEU A 51 6.68 -8.52 3.37
C LEU A 51 6.76 -7.18 4.09
N ASP A 52 5.77 -6.34 3.82
CA ASP A 52 5.58 -5.08 4.53
C ASP A 52 5.68 -5.30 6.05
N SER A 53 6.37 -4.40 6.76
CA SER A 53 6.63 -4.54 8.21
C SER A 53 5.34 -4.67 9.01
N VAL A 54 4.25 -4.02 8.58
CA VAL A 54 2.91 -4.13 9.16
C VAL A 54 2.41 -5.57 9.03
N ARG A 55 2.55 -6.16 7.85
CA ARG A 55 2.13 -7.53 7.58
C ARG A 55 2.87 -8.53 8.46
N GLN A 56 4.19 -8.38 8.55
CA GLN A 56 5.02 -9.25 9.38
C GLN A 56 4.63 -9.14 10.85
N LYS A 57 4.42 -7.91 11.33
CA LYS A 57 4.00 -7.65 12.72
C LYS A 57 2.68 -8.34 13.02
N ILE A 58 1.65 -8.14 12.20
CA ILE A 58 0.34 -8.76 12.37
C ILE A 58 0.44 -10.29 12.44
N LEU A 59 1.15 -10.91 11.49
CA LEU A 59 1.29 -12.36 11.44
C LEU A 59 2.08 -12.90 12.65
N LYS A 60 3.15 -12.22 13.05
CA LYS A 60 3.96 -12.61 14.22
C LYS A 60 3.19 -12.47 15.53
N ASP A 61 2.40 -11.41 15.68
CA ASP A 61 1.58 -11.19 16.87
C ASP A 61 0.43 -12.22 16.93
N ASN A 62 -0.11 -12.64 15.77
CA ASN A 62 -1.10 -13.72 15.70
C ASN A 62 -0.53 -15.07 16.17
N LEU A 63 0.69 -15.43 15.77
CA LEU A 63 1.34 -16.68 16.21
C LEU A 63 1.53 -16.80 17.72
N LYS A 64 1.62 -15.66 18.42
CA LYS A 64 1.77 -15.61 19.88
C LYS A 64 0.44 -15.63 20.62
N SER A 65 -0.67 -15.44 19.91
CA SER A 65 -1.96 -15.25 20.54
C SER A 65 -2.84 -16.50 20.49
N ASN A 66 -3.47 -16.80 21.62
CA ASN A 66 -4.50 -17.83 21.75
C ASN A 66 -5.90 -17.21 21.65
N HIS A 67 -6.13 -16.33 20.68
CA HIS A 67 -7.42 -15.64 20.57
C HIS A 67 -8.51 -16.52 19.94
N SER A 68 -9.69 -16.47 20.57
CA SER A 68 -10.95 -16.99 20.06
C SER A 68 -11.74 -15.89 19.34
N ASP A 69 -12.36 -16.27 18.23
CA ASP A 69 -13.43 -15.63 17.45
C ASP A 69 -13.20 -14.23 16.88
N THR A 70 -12.65 -13.24 17.61
CA THR A 70 -12.45 -11.86 17.10
C THR A 70 -11.09 -11.29 17.49
N ILE A 71 -10.38 -10.73 16.52
CA ILE A 71 -9.02 -10.18 16.69
C ILE A 71 -8.95 -8.79 16.07
N VAL A 72 -8.29 -7.85 16.75
CA VAL A 72 -8.06 -6.48 16.25
C VAL A 72 -6.57 -6.17 16.33
N TYR A 73 -5.99 -5.73 15.22
CA TYR A 73 -4.61 -5.24 15.16
C TYR A 73 -4.58 -3.75 14.83
N ASP A 74 -3.86 -3.01 15.67
CA ASP A 74 -3.53 -1.60 15.42
C ASP A 74 -2.25 -1.52 14.59
N PHE A 75 -2.26 -0.66 13.57
CA PHE A 75 -1.14 -0.48 12.67
C PHE A 75 -0.97 0.97 12.24
N SER A 76 0.22 1.27 11.72
CA SER A 76 0.56 2.49 11.01
C SER A 76 1.34 2.09 9.77
N LEU A 77 0.98 2.60 8.61
CA LEU A 77 1.73 2.41 7.38
C LEU A 77 3.04 3.19 7.46
N GLU A 78 4.15 2.55 7.10
CA GLU A 78 5.46 3.18 7.01
C GLU A 78 5.66 3.81 5.64
N GLY A 79 6.11 5.07 5.60
CA GLY A 79 6.36 5.83 4.37
C GLY A 79 5.58 7.14 4.31
N ASP A 80 5.74 7.87 3.21
CA ASP A 80 5.22 9.23 3.02
C ASP A 80 3.76 9.23 2.53
N TYR A 81 2.89 8.46 3.19
CA TYR A 81 1.45 8.39 2.85
C TYR A 81 0.62 9.49 3.53
N SER A 82 1.22 10.19 4.50
CA SER A 82 0.53 11.20 5.31
C SER A 82 1.53 12.23 5.81
N ALA A 83 1.14 13.51 5.80
CA ALA A 83 1.99 14.58 6.32
C ALA A 83 2.18 14.50 7.84
N GLU A 84 1.12 14.16 8.58
CA GLU A 84 1.10 14.13 10.05
C GLU A 84 0.99 12.70 10.61
N GLY A 85 1.23 11.70 9.77
CA GLY A 85 1.11 10.28 10.15
C GLY A 85 -0.28 9.69 9.91
N ASN A 86 -0.38 8.39 10.18
CA ASN A 86 -1.58 7.60 9.91
C ASN A 86 -1.82 6.54 10.99
N GLU A 87 -3.08 6.20 11.19
CA GLU A 87 -3.51 5.23 12.20
C GLU A 87 -4.56 4.30 11.61
N GLY A 88 -4.29 2.99 11.70
CA GLY A 88 -5.11 1.94 11.13
C GLY A 88 -5.52 0.87 12.14
N LYS A 89 -6.65 0.23 11.87
CA LYS A 89 -7.16 -0.96 12.60
C LYS A 89 -7.63 -2.01 11.61
N ALA A 90 -7.17 -3.24 11.78
CA ALA A 90 -7.61 -4.41 11.01
C ALA A 90 -8.37 -5.37 11.93
N PHE A 91 -9.60 -5.71 11.55
CA PHE A 91 -10.53 -6.53 12.34
C PHE A 91 -10.74 -7.87 11.65
N TYR A 92 -10.57 -8.94 12.41
CA TYR A 92 -10.69 -10.31 11.95
C TYR A 92 -11.74 -11.06 12.74
N ILE A 93 -12.51 -11.90 12.06
CA ILE A 93 -13.38 -12.90 12.67
C ILE A 93 -13.01 -14.25 12.06
N ASP A 94 -12.79 -15.26 12.89
CA ASP A 94 -12.37 -16.61 12.45
C ASP A 94 -11.11 -16.60 11.57
N ASN A 95 -10.15 -15.71 11.87
CA ASN A 95 -8.93 -15.47 11.10
C ASN A 95 -9.13 -14.82 9.73
N GLN A 96 -10.36 -14.45 9.36
CA GLN A 96 -10.67 -13.78 8.10
C GLN A 96 -10.87 -12.29 8.34
N ILE A 97 -10.28 -11.45 7.49
CA ILE A 97 -10.50 -10.01 7.53
C ILE A 97 -11.98 -9.68 7.35
N LYS A 98 -12.51 -8.80 8.20
CA LYS A 98 -13.88 -8.28 8.12
C LYS A 98 -13.92 -6.78 7.91
N LYS A 99 -12.95 -6.06 8.47
CA LYS A 99 -12.89 -4.60 8.32
C LYS A 99 -11.45 -4.11 8.37
N ILE A 100 -11.16 -3.10 7.56
CA ILE A 100 -9.99 -2.23 7.73
C ILE A 100 -10.50 -0.79 7.87
N SER A 101 -9.97 -0.07 8.85
CA SER A 101 -10.20 1.37 9.00
C SER A 101 -8.85 2.04 9.08
N ILE A 102 -8.61 3.11 8.32
CA ILE A 102 -7.39 3.90 8.42
C ILE A 102 -7.70 5.39 8.32
N THR A 103 -7.00 6.20 9.12
CA THR A 103 -7.03 7.66 9.05
C THR A 103 -5.66 8.18 8.65
N PHE A 104 -5.63 9.07 7.65
CA PHE A 104 -4.45 9.85 7.26
C PHE A 104 -4.66 11.29 7.73
N TYR A 105 -3.74 11.78 8.55
CA TYR A 105 -3.78 13.13 9.11
C TYR A 105 -2.92 14.11 8.28
N GLY A 106 -3.47 15.28 8.00
CA GLY A 106 -2.76 16.38 7.39
C GLY A 106 -2.99 17.69 8.12
N GLU A 107 -2.19 18.69 7.77
CA GLU A 107 -2.31 20.03 8.33
C GLU A 107 -3.71 20.63 8.10
N SER A 108 -4.22 20.55 6.88
CA SER A 108 -5.51 21.17 6.49
C SER A 108 -6.72 20.24 6.57
N GLY A 109 -6.56 19.01 7.06
CA GLY A 109 -7.64 18.04 7.04
C GLY A 109 -7.24 16.62 7.42
N LYS A 110 -8.17 15.69 7.24
CA LYS A 110 -7.90 14.25 7.37
C LYS A 110 -8.75 13.45 6.41
N SER A 111 -8.24 12.29 6.02
CA SER A 111 -8.98 11.33 5.20
C SER A 111 -9.16 10.03 5.99
N ILE A 112 -10.38 9.51 6.01
CA ILE A 112 -10.74 8.26 6.68
C ILE A 112 -11.23 7.30 5.62
N TYR A 113 -10.63 6.11 5.60
CA TYR A 113 -11.01 5.02 4.70
C TYR A 113 -11.52 3.86 5.52
N THR A 114 -12.70 3.37 5.17
CA THR A 114 -13.28 2.16 5.76
C THR A 114 -13.57 1.14 4.67
N TYR A 115 -13.01 -0.06 4.83
CA TYR A 115 -13.22 -1.21 3.97
C TYR A 115 -13.96 -2.28 4.77
N ILE A 116 -15.11 -2.72 4.29
CA ILE A 116 -15.90 -3.81 4.89
C ILE A 116 -15.89 -4.98 3.90
N PHE A 117 -15.40 -6.12 4.37
CA PHE A 117 -15.19 -7.31 3.55
C PHE A 117 -16.41 -8.22 3.65
N GLU A 118 -17.08 -8.41 2.50
CA GLU A 118 -18.17 -9.37 2.31
C GLU A 118 -17.69 -10.55 1.47
N ASN A 119 -18.56 -11.52 1.18
CA ASN A 119 -18.14 -12.77 0.54
C ASN A 119 -17.49 -12.59 -0.85
N ASP A 120 -18.02 -11.68 -1.66
CA ASP A 120 -17.62 -11.49 -3.06
C ASP A 120 -17.16 -10.06 -3.39
N LYS A 121 -17.25 -9.14 -2.43
CA LYS A 121 -16.98 -7.73 -2.62
C LYS A 121 -16.51 -7.05 -1.35
N ILE A 122 -16.00 -5.85 -1.53
CA ILE A 122 -15.58 -4.96 -0.46
C ILE A 122 -16.38 -3.67 -0.61
N MET A 123 -17.12 -3.31 0.43
CA MET A 123 -17.75 -2.00 0.52
C MET A 123 -16.74 -1.00 1.05
N VAL A 124 -16.57 0.11 0.34
CA VAL A 124 -15.60 1.14 0.68
C VAL A 124 -16.31 2.47 0.92
N GLU A 125 -15.95 3.13 2.00
CA GLU A 125 -16.32 4.50 2.31
C GLU A 125 -15.06 5.34 2.52
N GLU A 126 -14.91 6.41 1.74
CA GLU A 126 -13.89 7.43 1.89
C GLU A 126 -14.55 8.70 2.44
N LYS A 127 -14.02 9.23 3.54
CA LYS A 127 -14.43 10.52 4.12
C LYS A 127 -13.24 11.45 4.13
N ARG A 128 -13.34 12.56 3.40
CA ARG A 128 -12.32 13.62 3.41
C ARG A 128 -12.87 14.82 4.17
N HIS A 129 -12.21 15.19 5.26
CA HIS A 129 -12.55 16.33 6.09
C HIS A 129 -11.55 17.46 5.83
N GLU A 130 -12.04 18.66 5.57
CA GLU A 130 -11.24 19.88 5.49
C GLU A 130 -11.40 20.67 6.79
N TYR A 131 -10.33 21.22 7.32
CA TYR A 131 -10.36 22.11 8.48
C TYR A 131 -10.53 23.57 8.06
N ASP A 132 -11.17 24.38 8.88
CA ASP A 132 -11.24 25.84 8.69
C ASP A 132 -9.91 26.54 9.04
N VAL A 133 -9.13 25.95 9.94
CA VAL A 133 -7.80 26.37 10.38
C VAL A 133 -6.85 25.17 10.42
N PRO A 134 -5.61 25.30 9.94
CA PRO A 134 -4.57 24.28 10.09
C PRO A 134 -4.44 23.69 11.51
N LEU A 135 -4.36 22.35 11.61
CA LEU A 135 -4.09 21.51 12.80
C LEU A 135 -5.01 21.66 14.03
N SER A 136 -5.81 22.73 14.09
CA SER A 136 -6.55 23.14 15.29
C SER A 136 -7.94 23.68 14.99
N GLY A 137 -8.32 23.67 13.71
CA GLY A 137 -9.63 24.11 13.24
C GLY A 137 -10.75 23.09 13.44
N ASN A 138 -11.97 23.57 13.24
CA ASN A 138 -13.15 22.71 13.12
C ASN A 138 -13.25 22.13 11.71
N ILE A 139 -14.04 21.06 11.56
CA ILE A 139 -14.36 20.53 10.24
C ILE A 139 -15.23 21.55 9.48
N LYS A 140 -14.66 22.12 8.44
CA LYS A 140 -15.30 23.08 7.53
C LYS A 140 -16.18 22.37 6.51
N SER A 141 -15.69 21.28 5.94
CA SER A 141 -16.41 20.51 4.94
C SER A 141 -16.11 19.02 5.07
N THR A 142 -17.03 18.19 4.59
CA THR A 142 -16.85 16.74 4.50
C THR A 142 -17.31 16.28 3.12
N GLN A 143 -16.41 15.63 2.39
CA GLN A 143 -16.75 14.89 1.19
C GLN A 143 -16.81 13.39 1.52
N VAL A 144 -17.85 12.72 1.03
CA VAL A 144 -18.01 11.27 1.17
C VAL A 144 -18.09 10.64 -0.22
N VAL A 145 -17.30 9.59 -0.43
CA VAL A 145 -17.38 8.74 -1.62
C VAL A 145 -17.60 7.31 -1.14
N SER A 146 -18.58 6.63 -1.72
CA SER A 146 -18.87 5.24 -1.38
C SER A 146 -18.95 4.40 -2.64
N TYR A 147 -18.25 3.26 -2.64
CA TYR A 147 -18.15 2.38 -3.79
C TYR A 147 -17.93 0.94 -3.35
N GLN A 148 -18.08 0.02 -4.30
CA GLN A 148 -17.84 -1.40 -4.11
C GLN A 148 -16.77 -1.84 -5.08
N ILE A 149 -15.82 -2.61 -4.58
CA ILE A 149 -14.76 -3.25 -5.39
C ILE A 149 -14.78 -4.75 -5.17
N ASP A 150 -14.25 -5.51 -6.12
CA ASP A 150 -13.86 -6.88 -5.87
C ASP A 150 -12.51 -6.94 -5.12
N TYR A 151 -12.09 -8.15 -4.74
CA TYR A 151 -10.81 -8.39 -4.07
C TYR A 151 -9.57 -8.11 -4.95
N ASN A 152 -9.75 -7.79 -6.22
CA ASN A 152 -8.69 -7.37 -7.14
C ASN A 152 -8.65 -5.85 -7.33
N GLY A 153 -9.54 -5.10 -6.68
CA GLY A 153 -9.64 -3.65 -6.81
C GLY A 153 -10.44 -3.20 -8.03
N LYS A 154 -11.13 -4.10 -8.74
CA LYS A 154 -12.04 -3.72 -9.82
C LYS A 154 -13.31 -3.13 -9.24
N ILE A 155 -13.68 -1.94 -9.68
CA ILE A 155 -14.93 -1.28 -9.28
C ILE A 155 -16.13 -2.08 -9.81
N ILE A 156 -17.02 -2.47 -8.89
CA ILE A 156 -18.30 -3.13 -9.15
C ILE A 156 -19.41 -2.09 -9.28
N SER A 157 -19.46 -1.13 -8.35
CA SER A 157 -20.41 -0.02 -8.36
C SER A 157 -19.83 1.17 -7.61
N ASN A 158 -20.29 2.39 -7.90
CA ASN A 158 -19.85 3.58 -7.20
C ASN A 158 -20.94 4.64 -7.07
N SER A 159 -20.77 5.46 -6.04
CA SER A 159 -21.52 6.70 -5.83
C SER A 159 -20.51 7.82 -5.58
N GLY A 160 -20.47 8.80 -6.49
CA GLY A 160 -19.53 9.92 -6.43
C GLY A 160 -18.37 9.86 -7.43
N LYS A 161 -17.53 10.89 -7.38
CA LYS A 161 -16.31 11.03 -8.20
C LYS A 161 -15.09 11.10 -7.28
N GLY A 162 -13.91 10.78 -7.80
CA GLY A 162 -12.65 10.85 -7.04
C GLY A 162 -12.45 9.66 -6.10
N ILE A 163 -12.64 8.46 -6.63
CA ILE A 163 -12.30 7.20 -5.96
C ILE A 163 -10.78 7.08 -5.90
N ASP A 164 -10.27 6.68 -4.74
CA ASP A 164 -8.86 6.38 -4.51
C ASP A 164 -8.66 4.86 -4.35
N LEU A 165 -8.15 4.22 -5.41
CA LEU A 165 -7.81 2.80 -5.38
C LEU A 165 -6.38 2.54 -4.88
N ASP A 166 -5.53 3.56 -4.84
CA ASP A 166 -4.12 3.38 -4.47
C ASP A 166 -4.03 3.00 -2.99
N THR A 167 -4.82 3.67 -2.14
CA THR A 167 -4.95 3.31 -0.72
C THR A 167 -5.38 1.85 -0.53
N TYR A 168 -6.30 1.34 -1.36
CA TYR A 168 -6.71 -0.05 -1.29
C TYR A 168 -5.54 -1.00 -1.60
N PHE A 169 -4.77 -0.75 -2.65
CA PHE A 169 -3.66 -1.63 -3.02
C PHE A 169 -2.53 -1.60 -2.01
N ILE A 170 -2.25 -0.45 -1.39
CA ILE A 170 -1.31 -0.34 -0.27
C ILE A 170 -1.79 -1.23 0.89
N LEU A 171 -3.04 -1.06 1.33
CA LEU A 171 -3.60 -1.87 2.43
C LEU A 171 -3.66 -3.36 2.09
N LYS A 172 -4.01 -3.74 0.87
CA LYS A 172 -4.02 -5.13 0.42
C LYS A 172 -2.63 -5.78 0.51
N LYS A 173 -1.58 -5.01 0.26
CA LYS A 173 -0.20 -5.47 0.41
C LYS A 173 0.18 -5.59 1.89
N SER A 174 -0.12 -4.57 2.70
CA SER A 174 0.34 -4.45 4.09
C SER A 174 -0.50 -5.24 5.10
N ILE A 175 -1.77 -5.53 4.81
CA ILE A 175 -2.68 -6.21 5.72
C ILE A 175 -2.99 -7.62 5.19
N PRO A 176 -2.71 -8.69 5.96
CA PRO A 176 -3.09 -10.03 5.56
C PRO A 176 -4.62 -10.17 5.59
N PHE A 177 -5.24 -10.72 4.54
CA PHE A 177 -6.69 -10.96 4.55
C PHE A 177 -7.07 -12.23 5.31
N THR A 178 -6.09 -13.10 5.56
CA THR A 178 -6.20 -14.32 6.36
C THR A 178 -4.99 -14.41 7.28
N LEU A 179 -5.21 -14.78 8.55
CA LEU A 179 -4.15 -14.90 9.56
C LEU A 179 -3.53 -16.31 9.67
N LYS A 180 -3.98 -17.26 8.85
CA LYS A 180 -3.53 -18.66 8.78
C LYS A 180 -2.84 -18.94 7.45
#